data_AF-A0A371ILT4-F1
#
_entry.id   AF-A0A371ILT4-F1
#
_cell.length_a   1.000
_cell.length_b   1.000
_cell.length_c   1.000
_cell.angle_alpha   90.00
_cell.angle_beta   90.00
_cell.angle_gamma   90.00
#
_symmetry.space_group_name_H-M   'P 1'
#
loop_
_entity.id
_entity.type
_entity.pdbx_description
1 polymer ?
#
loop_
_entity_poly.entity_id
_entity_poly.type
_entity_poly.pdbx_seq_one_letter_code
_entity_poly.pdbx_strand_id
1 'polypeptide(L)'
;MIARGKLDLEQLCTFFYFAERRLIVGHNIDSAKTPYLTRDLNGRRIISSSVSNITESNVIEVLDKAFATHELNRSEIDYLWKYYRGQQPIRYRQKEVRPEICNRIVENRANEIVSFKVGYLCGEPIQYVSRSSEEKVVEQINKLNEMMFAEDKVSQDQELVEWQMICGTAFRLVLPDDVNEIDEAPFEIYTLDPRDTFIVYSNDIGNKPLMAVKYSVDEHDLLRYSVYTESQYFLIENGLIKANKSHALNMIPIFEYPANNARLGAFEIVLPLLDAINNVVSNRLDGIEQFIQAFIKFVNCDITKEEYKEFLELGAIKVKSVDGQRADVDMVTTELSQDQTQTLKEDLYNAVLTICGMPNRNGGSSTSDTGTAVLLRDGWSLAEARAKDSEHIFKKSEKKMLKLILRICRDLAGFDLLLKDIDMKFTRRNYEAIQSKSQVLVSMLQQPKIHPRLAFLHSGLFTDAESAYAMSKEYYDELMIEEQKKNKRNSS
;
A
#
# COMPACT_ATOMS: atom_id res chain seq x y z
N MET A 1 -8.11 -1.88 69.45
CA MET A 1 -6.84 -2.49 69.00
C MET A 1 -6.70 -2.28 67.51
N ILE A 2 -5.81 -1.37 67.10
CA ILE A 2 -5.44 -1.11 65.71
C ILE A 2 -3.94 -1.41 65.62
N ALA A 3 -3.54 -2.28 64.70
CA ALA A 3 -2.16 -2.43 64.19
C ALA A 3 -2.32 -2.91 62.74
N ARG A 4 -2.21 -2.07 61.69
CA ARG A 4 -1.02 -1.46 61.09
C ARG A 4 0.11 -2.46 60.79
N GLY A 5 -0.02 -3.14 59.66
CA GLY A 5 1.11 -3.69 58.88
C GLY A 5 1.47 -2.71 57.76
N LYS A 6 2.72 -2.26 57.75
CA LYS A 6 3.30 -1.29 56.81
C LYS A 6 3.37 -1.87 55.39
N LEU A 7 2.72 -1.24 54.41
CA LEU A 7 3.17 -1.30 53.02
C LEU A 7 4.30 -0.29 52.85
N ASP A 8 5.38 -0.74 52.23
CA ASP A 8 6.63 -0.01 52.10
C ASP A 8 6.48 1.16 51.11
N LEU A 9 6.65 2.39 51.59
CA LEU A 9 6.51 3.61 50.78
C LEU A 9 7.58 3.71 49.68
N GLU A 10 8.72 3.01 49.81
CA GLU A 10 9.75 2.98 48.78
C GLU A 10 9.34 2.18 47.53
N GLN A 11 8.52 1.13 47.66
CA GLN A 11 7.99 0.41 46.50
C GLN A 11 6.94 1.23 45.73
N LEU A 12 6.10 1.98 46.45
CA LEU A 12 5.15 2.92 45.85
C LEU A 12 5.86 4.10 45.20
N CYS A 13 6.88 4.67 45.84
CA CYS A 13 7.68 5.74 45.24
C CYS A 13 8.45 5.26 44.01
N THR A 14 8.98 4.04 43.97
CA THR A 14 9.67 3.53 42.76
C THR A 14 8.68 3.29 41.61
N PHE A 15 7.45 2.83 41.91
CA PHE A 15 6.38 2.70 40.91
C PHE A 15 5.92 4.05 40.35
N PHE A 16 5.82 5.08 41.20
CA PHE A 16 5.44 6.43 40.77
C PHE A 16 6.59 7.20 40.09
N TYR A 17 7.85 6.98 40.49
CA TYR A 17 9.01 7.69 39.91
C TYR A 17 9.35 7.21 38.49
N PHE A 18 8.95 5.99 38.12
CA PHE A 18 9.05 5.53 36.72
C PHE A 18 7.91 6.05 35.81
N ALA A 19 6.80 6.54 36.38
CA ALA A 19 5.68 7.05 35.60
C ALA A 19 5.91 8.48 35.06
N GLU A 20 6.69 9.32 35.76
CA GLU A 20 6.84 10.75 35.41
C GLU A 20 8.03 11.09 34.49
N ARG A 21 8.81 10.10 34.02
CA ARG A 21 9.91 10.33 33.05
C ARG A 21 9.60 9.95 31.59
N ARG A 22 8.32 9.86 31.21
CA ARG A 22 7.92 9.77 29.79
C ARG A 22 7.57 11.15 29.23
N LEU A 23 8.60 11.93 28.91
CA LEU A 23 8.51 12.99 27.92
C LEU A 23 9.66 12.80 26.92
N ILE A 24 9.33 12.14 25.80
CA ILE A 24 9.51 12.59 24.41
C ILE A 24 9.04 11.46 23.47
N VAL A 25 7.83 11.68 22.93
CA VAL A 25 7.29 11.34 21.61
C VAL A 25 7.24 9.86 21.17
N GLY A 26 6.25 9.13 21.68
CA GLY A 26 5.51 8.16 20.86
C GLY A 26 4.16 8.80 20.54
N HIS A 27 3.65 8.73 19.30
CA HIS A 27 2.27 9.13 19.07
C HIS A 27 1.39 8.25 19.94
N ASN A 28 0.83 8.84 20.99
CA ASN A 28 -0.43 8.35 21.52
C ASN A 28 -1.42 8.42 20.37
N ILE A 29 -2.18 7.34 20.17
CA ILE A 29 -3.41 7.40 19.39
C ILE A 29 -4.19 8.56 20.00
N ASP A 30 -4.36 9.63 19.24
CA ASP A 30 -5.07 10.80 19.71
C ASP A 30 -6.56 10.43 19.81
N SER A 31 -6.93 9.89 20.95
CA SER A 31 -8.30 9.60 21.35
C SER A 31 -9.03 10.87 21.79
N ALA A 32 -8.32 12.00 21.94
CA ALA A 32 -8.93 13.31 22.14
C ALA A 32 -9.44 13.89 20.81
N LYS A 33 -8.85 13.51 19.66
CA LYS A 33 -9.45 13.76 18.34
C LYS A 33 -10.67 12.86 18.15
N THR A 34 -11.82 13.51 18.17
CA THR A 34 -13.10 12.97 17.73
C THR A 34 -13.01 12.31 16.35
N PRO A 35 -13.81 11.26 16.04
CA PRO A 35 -13.75 10.51 14.79
C PRO A 35 -13.90 11.34 13.49
N TYR A 36 -14.34 12.60 13.60
CA TYR A 36 -14.49 13.52 12.49
C TYR A 36 -13.21 14.31 12.13
N LEU A 37 -12.12 14.21 12.91
CA LEU A 37 -10.86 14.90 12.63
C LEU A 37 -9.85 13.99 11.94
N THR A 38 -9.11 14.57 10.99
CA THR A 38 -7.97 13.92 10.35
C THR A 38 -6.89 13.59 11.37
N ARG A 39 -6.37 12.37 11.32
CA ARG A 39 -5.23 11.94 12.13
C ARG A 39 -3.91 12.29 11.44
N ASP A 40 -2.95 12.74 12.25
CA ASP A 40 -1.57 12.98 11.80
C ASP A 40 -0.80 11.67 11.97
N LEU A 41 -0.22 11.17 10.87
CA LEU A 41 0.51 9.91 10.84
C LEU A 41 1.87 10.13 10.17
N ASN A 42 2.92 9.51 10.72
CA ASN A 42 4.31 9.71 10.31
C ASN A 42 5.02 8.38 9.98
N GLY A 43 4.26 7.37 9.57
CA GLY A 43 4.76 6.04 9.25
C GLY A 43 4.94 5.13 10.47
N ARG A 44 5.23 3.85 10.21
CA ARG A 44 5.32 2.83 11.26
C ARG A 44 6.70 2.78 11.92
N ARG A 45 6.70 2.49 13.22
CA ARG A 45 7.91 2.38 14.05
C ARG A 45 8.61 1.05 13.83
N ILE A 46 9.93 1.09 13.74
CA ILE A 46 10.76 -0.12 13.84
C ILE A 46 10.71 -0.61 15.28
N ILE A 47 10.28 -1.85 15.48
CA ILE A 47 10.35 -2.49 16.77
C ILE A 47 11.75 -3.07 16.91
N SER A 48 12.49 -2.59 17.92
CA SER A 48 13.86 -3.03 18.14
C SER A 48 14.13 -3.47 19.57
N SER A 49 15.16 -4.29 19.73
CA SER A 49 15.61 -4.82 21.01
C SER A 49 17.13 -4.84 21.07
N SER A 50 17.68 -4.62 22.27
CA SER A 50 19.13 -4.68 22.53
C SER A 50 19.61 -6.07 22.95
N VAL A 51 18.72 -7.07 22.93
CA VAL A 51 19.07 -8.45 23.26
C VAL A 51 19.84 -9.08 22.09
N SER A 52 20.88 -9.86 22.41
CA SER A 52 21.70 -10.53 21.39
C SER A 52 20.98 -11.69 20.72
N ASN A 53 20.35 -12.57 21.51
CA ASN A 53 19.60 -13.74 21.03
C ASN A 53 18.32 -13.96 21.85
N ILE A 54 17.27 -14.42 21.19
CA ILE A 54 16.02 -14.79 21.83
C ILE A 54 16.08 -16.25 22.31
N THR A 55 15.67 -16.48 23.56
CA THR A 55 15.66 -17.79 24.24
C THR A 55 14.38 -17.95 25.04
N GLU A 56 14.09 -19.17 25.52
CA GLU A 56 12.95 -19.43 26.42
C GLU A 56 12.90 -18.47 27.63
N SER A 57 14.06 -18.07 28.16
CA SER A 57 14.14 -17.25 29.36
C SER A 57 13.75 -15.78 29.14
N ASN A 58 13.87 -15.27 27.92
CA ASN A 58 13.69 -13.85 27.63
C ASN A 58 12.57 -13.55 26.60
N VAL A 59 12.07 -14.57 25.91
CA VAL A 59 11.11 -14.40 24.80
C VAL A 59 9.85 -13.66 25.23
N ILE A 60 9.31 -13.95 26.43
CA ILE A 60 8.12 -13.28 26.96
C ILE A 60 8.41 -11.80 27.24
N GLU A 61 9.52 -11.49 27.92
CA GLU A 61 9.86 -10.10 28.25
C GLU A 61 10.09 -9.25 27.00
N VAL A 62 10.78 -9.80 25.99
CA VAL A 62 11.00 -9.11 24.72
C VAL A 62 9.69 -8.96 23.95
N LEU A 63 8.83 -9.99 23.96
CA LEU A 63 7.51 -9.96 23.34
C LEU A 63 6.65 -8.85 23.94
N ASP A 64 6.53 -8.77 25.27
CA ASP A 64 5.69 -7.76 25.93
C ASP A 64 6.16 -6.33 25.62
N LYS A 65 7.47 -6.08 25.63
CA LYS A 65 8.05 -4.78 25.25
C LYS A 65 7.79 -4.44 23.78
N ALA A 66 7.96 -5.42 22.90
CA ALA A 66 7.73 -5.26 21.47
C ALA A 66 6.25 -5.01 21.16
N PHE A 67 5.36 -5.75 21.82
CA PHE A 67 3.91 -5.68 21.65
C PHE A 67 3.37 -4.28 21.98
N ALA A 68 3.88 -3.62 23.02
CA ALA A 68 3.50 -2.24 23.34
C ALA A 68 3.75 -1.26 22.18
N THR A 69 4.85 -1.44 21.43
CA THR A 69 5.14 -0.62 20.23
C THR A 69 4.28 -1.06 19.04
N HIS A 70 4.08 -2.37 18.89
CA HIS A 70 3.21 -2.93 17.85
C HIS A 70 1.77 -2.42 17.96
N GLU A 71 1.19 -2.36 19.16
CA GLU A 71 -0.18 -1.88 19.34
C GLU A 71 -0.40 -0.44 18.83
N LEU A 72 0.63 0.42 18.95
CA LEU A 72 0.60 1.75 18.34
C LEU A 72 0.55 1.66 16.80
N ASN A 73 1.45 0.87 16.22
CA ASN A 73 1.47 0.65 14.78
C ASN A 73 0.15 0.02 14.29
N ARG A 74 -0.38 -0.97 15.00
CA ARG A 74 -1.64 -1.66 14.70
C ARG A 74 -2.82 -0.69 14.64
N SER A 75 -2.93 0.22 15.60
CA SER A 75 -4.02 1.21 15.59
C SER A 75 -3.93 2.16 14.41
N GLU A 76 -2.71 2.58 14.05
CA GLU A 76 -2.48 3.42 12.87
C GLU A 76 -2.78 2.66 11.56
N ILE A 77 -2.38 1.39 11.47
CA ILE A 77 -2.68 0.49 10.34
C ILE A 77 -4.19 0.29 10.20
N ASP A 78 -4.90 0.01 11.29
CA ASP A 78 -6.35 -0.17 11.27
C ASP A 78 -7.10 1.10 10.83
N TYR A 79 -6.63 2.28 11.25
CA TYR A 79 -7.17 3.54 10.76
C TYR A 79 -6.98 3.69 9.24
N LEU A 80 -5.77 3.42 8.73
CA LEU A 80 -5.48 3.51 7.29
C LEU A 80 -6.30 2.51 6.48
N TRP A 81 -6.45 1.28 6.99
CA TRP A 81 -7.30 0.25 6.37
C TRP A 81 -8.77 0.69 6.30
N LYS A 82 -9.32 1.23 7.39
CA LYS A 82 -10.69 1.78 7.42
C LYS A 82 -10.85 2.95 6.45
N TYR A 83 -9.86 3.85 6.39
CA TYR A 83 -9.85 4.98 5.47
C TYR A 83 -9.88 4.53 4.00
N TYR A 84 -9.03 3.56 3.65
CA TYR A 84 -8.98 2.90 2.34
C TYR A 84 -10.33 2.26 1.97
N ARG A 85 -10.99 1.59 2.93
CA ARG A 85 -12.33 1.00 2.76
C ARG A 85 -13.47 2.03 2.67
N GLY A 86 -13.18 3.32 2.75
CA GLY A 86 -14.17 4.41 2.67
C GLY A 86 -14.83 4.77 4.00
N GLN A 87 -14.35 4.25 5.13
CA GLN A 87 -14.72 4.73 6.47
C GLN A 87 -13.85 5.95 6.82
N GLN A 88 -14.15 7.08 6.19
CA GLN A 88 -13.39 8.32 6.32
C GLN A 88 -14.07 9.30 7.30
N PRO A 89 -13.32 10.26 7.88
CA PRO A 89 -13.84 11.18 8.92
C PRO A 89 -15.13 11.91 8.54
N ILE A 90 -15.33 12.23 7.25
CA ILE A 90 -16.53 12.88 6.73
C ILE A 90 -17.84 12.14 7.06
N ARG A 91 -17.79 10.81 7.26
CA ARG A 91 -18.96 10.00 7.65
C ARG A 91 -19.47 10.32 9.06
N TYR A 92 -18.60 10.84 9.92
CA TYR A 92 -18.91 11.21 11.30
C TYR A 92 -19.12 12.72 11.46
N ARG A 93 -19.15 13.47 10.36
CA ARG A 93 -19.41 14.91 10.35
C ARG A 93 -20.74 15.23 11.03
N GLN A 94 -20.69 16.22 11.94
CA GLN A 94 -21.86 16.79 12.60
C GLN A 94 -21.86 18.31 12.38
N LYS A 95 -23.06 18.89 12.31
CA LYS A 95 -23.25 20.34 12.22
C LYS A 95 -24.09 20.80 13.39
N GLU A 96 -23.68 21.91 14.00
CA GLU A 96 -24.49 22.59 15.02
C GLU A 96 -25.60 23.42 14.37
N VAL A 97 -25.29 24.08 13.25
CA VAL A 97 -26.24 24.90 12.50
C VAL A 97 -26.82 24.07 11.35
N ARG A 98 -28.15 23.91 11.34
CA ARG A 98 -28.91 23.12 10.36
C ARG A 98 -28.44 21.67 10.24
N PRO A 99 -28.56 20.87 11.33
CA PRO A 99 -28.18 19.46 11.30
C PRO A 99 -28.97 18.64 10.26
N GLU A 100 -30.14 19.14 9.83
CA GLU A 100 -30.95 18.52 8.78
C GLU A 100 -30.33 18.59 7.39
N ILE A 101 -29.45 19.56 7.10
CA ILE A 101 -28.66 19.66 5.87
C ILE A 101 -27.21 19.32 6.18
N CYS A 102 -26.92 18.01 6.28
CA CYS A 102 -25.59 17.52 6.58
C CYS A 102 -25.20 16.37 5.64
N ASN A 103 -24.81 16.72 4.42
CA ASN A 103 -24.25 15.79 3.46
C ASN A 103 -22.90 15.23 3.93
N ARG A 104 -22.68 13.95 3.63
CA ARG A 104 -21.52 13.16 4.03
C ARG A 104 -20.99 12.35 2.84
N ILE A 105 -20.42 13.04 1.86
CA ILE A 105 -19.91 12.42 0.64
C ILE A 105 -18.47 11.97 0.86
N VAL A 106 -18.21 10.70 0.56
CA VAL A 106 -16.88 10.10 0.56
C VAL A 106 -16.43 9.95 -0.89
N GLU A 107 -15.53 10.82 -1.33
CA GLU A 107 -14.82 10.66 -2.59
C GLU A 107 -13.54 9.86 -2.31
N ASN A 108 -13.63 8.53 -2.44
CA ASN A 108 -12.59 7.62 -1.97
C ASN A 108 -11.32 7.62 -2.84
N ARG A 109 -10.59 8.73 -2.83
CA ARG A 109 -9.31 8.90 -3.53
C ARG A 109 -8.17 8.07 -2.94
N ALA A 110 -8.25 7.71 -1.65
CA ALA A 110 -7.30 6.77 -1.07
C ALA A 110 -7.33 5.40 -1.77
N ASN A 111 -8.53 4.89 -2.07
CA ASN A 111 -8.68 3.65 -2.82
C ASN A 111 -8.14 3.75 -4.25
N GLU A 112 -8.37 4.88 -4.93
CA GLU A 112 -7.80 5.14 -6.26
C GLU A 112 -6.27 5.16 -6.25
N ILE A 113 -5.65 5.85 -5.27
CA ILE A 113 -4.19 5.94 -5.13
C ILE A 113 -3.58 4.55 -4.96
N VAL A 114 -4.14 3.75 -4.04
CA VAL A 114 -3.66 2.39 -3.77
C VAL A 114 -3.85 1.51 -5.00
N SER A 115 -5.05 1.49 -5.59
CA SER A 115 -5.36 0.67 -6.76
C SER A 115 -4.43 0.96 -7.94
N PHE A 116 -4.14 2.25 -8.19
CA PHE A 116 -3.19 2.64 -9.22
C PHE A 116 -1.78 2.12 -8.91
N LYS A 117 -1.27 2.33 -7.69
CA LYS A 117 0.10 1.91 -7.34
C LYS A 117 0.28 0.40 -7.33
N VAL A 118 -0.71 -0.34 -6.83
CA VAL A 118 -0.75 -1.81 -6.86
C VAL A 118 -0.74 -2.29 -8.31
N GLY A 119 -1.70 -1.84 -9.13
CA GLY A 119 -1.77 -2.26 -10.54
C GLY A 119 -0.56 -1.85 -11.38
N TYR A 120 0.07 -0.72 -11.05
CA TYR A 120 1.26 -0.25 -11.76
C TYR A 120 2.54 -1.01 -11.35
N LEU A 121 2.64 -1.49 -10.11
CA LEU A 121 3.81 -2.22 -9.61
C LEU A 121 3.72 -3.73 -9.87
N CYS A 122 2.57 -4.34 -9.61
CA CYS A 122 2.36 -5.80 -9.67
C CYS A 122 1.14 -6.20 -10.52
N GLY A 123 0.71 -5.35 -11.46
CA GLY A 123 -0.38 -5.69 -12.38
C GLY A 123 -0.05 -6.81 -13.37
N GLU A 124 1.24 -7.05 -13.62
CA GLU A 124 1.74 -8.26 -14.27
C GLU A 124 2.56 -9.07 -13.26
N PRO A 125 2.59 -10.41 -13.39
CA PRO A 125 3.40 -11.27 -12.54
C PRO A 125 4.87 -10.84 -12.49
N ILE A 126 5.44 -10.82 -11.28
CA ILE A 126 6.87 -10.61 -11.08
C ILE A 126 7.59 -11.89 -11.48
N GLN A 127 8.46 -11.81 -12.48
CA GLN A 127 9.17 -12.97 -13.02
C GLN A 127 10.62 -13.01 -12.52
N TYR A 128 11.10 -14.21 -12.21
CA TYR A 128 12.52 -14.46 -12.01
C TYR A 128 13.18 -14.77 -13.35
N VAL A 129 14.27 -14.07 -13.66
CA VAL A 129 15.02 -14.25 -14.91
C VAL A 129 16.48 -14.57 -14.60
N SER A 130 17.11 -15.35 -15.48
CA SER A 130 18.50 -15.73 -15.32
C SER A 130 19.45 -14.57 -15.62
N ARG A 131 20.46 -14.40 -14.76
CA ARG A 131 21.63 -13.54 -15.03
C ARG A 131 22.74 -14.28 -15.78
N SER A 132 22.66 -15.61 -15.85
CA SER A 132 23.60 -16.47 -16.55
C SER A 132 22.99 -17.00 -17.85
N SER A 133 23.83 -17.31 -18.83
CA SER A 133 23.42 -18.00 -20.07
C SER A 133 23.57 -19.52 -19.96
N GLU A 134 23.88 -20.06 -18.77
CA GLU A 134 23.96 -21.50 -18.53
C GLU A 134 22.57 -22.15 -18.52
N GLU A 135 22.37 -23.13 -19.41
CA GLU A 135 21.10 -23.82 -19.63
C GLU A 135 20.52 -24.43 -18.35
N LYS A 136 21.36 -25.08 -17.52
CA LYS A 136 20.96 -25.65 -16.23
C LYS A 136 20.39 -24.59 -15.27
N VAL A 137 20.97 -23.39 -15.25
CA VAL A 137 20.52 -22.29 -14.41
C VAL A 137 19.17 -21.76 -14.91
N VAL A 138 19.02 -21.64 -16.23
CA VAL A 138 17.76 -21.21 -16.86
C VAL A 138 16.63 -22.21 -16.56
N GLU A 139 16.89 -23.50 -16.70
CA GLU A 139 15.91 -24.56 -16.41
C GLU A 139 15.47 -24.54 -14.93
N GLN A 140 16.41 -24.41 -14.00
CA GLN A 140 16.08 -24.31 -12.58
C GLN A 140 15.28 -23.04 -12.26
N ILE A 141 15.56 -21.91 -12.93
CA ILE A 141 14.80 -20.66 -12.74
C ILE A 141 13.37 -20.81 -13.29
N ASN A 142 13.18 -21.48 -14.43
CA ASN A 142 11.85 -21.77 -14.95
C ASN A 142 11.06 -22.65 -13.97
N LYS A 143 11.69 -23.70 -13.44
CA LYS A 143 11.08 -24.54 -12.40
C LYS A 143 10.75 -23.75 -11.12
N LEU A 144 11.59 -22.79 -10.74
CA LEU A 144 11.29 -21.89 -9.62
C LEU A 144 10.06 -21.02 -9.90
N ASN A 145 9.93 -20.48 -11.12
CA ASN A 145 8.74 -19.71 -11.51
C ASN A 145 7.47 -20.58 -11.51
N GLU A 146 7.56 -21.85 -11.91
CA GLU A 146 6.45 -22.82 -11.84
C GLU A 146 6.03 -23.10 -10.39
N MET A 147 6.97 -23.39 -9.50
CA MET A 147 6.69 -23.56 -8.05
C MET A 147 6.01 -22.32 -7.45
N MET A 148 6.48 -21.13 -7.82
CA MET A 148 5.92 -19.87 -7.36
C MET A 148 4.51 -19.62 -7.92
N PHE A 149 4.23 -20.11 -9.12
CA PHE A 149 2.91 -20.05 -9.71
C PHE A 149 1.94 -21.00 -9.01
N ALA A 150 2.38 -22.22 -8.66
CA ALA A 150 1.57 -23.17 -7.88
C ALA A 150 1.15 -22.60 -6.52
N GLU A 151 2.04 -21.85 -5.86
CA GLU A 151 1.81 -21.17 -4.58
C GLU A 151 0.95 -19.89 -4.66
N ASP A 152 0.21 -19.66 -5.75
CA ASP A 152 -0.63 -18.48 -5.98
C ASP A 152 0.10 -17.14 -5.74
N LYS A 153 1.43 -17.11 -5.96
CA LYS A 153 2.27 -15.96 -5.58
C LYS A 153 1.80 -14.66 -6.21
N VAL A 154 1.22 -14.70 -7.42
CA VAL A 154 0.72 -13.50 -8.11
C VAL A 154 -0.35 -12.80 -7.27
N SER A 155 -1.34 -13.55 -6.78
CA SER A 155 -2.40 -13.02 -5.92
C SER A 155 -1.85 -12.55 -4.58
N GLN A 156 -0.93 -13.31 -4.00
CA GLN A 156 -0.28 -12.96 -2.75
C GLN A 156 0.63 -11.72 -2.86
N ASP A 157 1.32 -11.53 -3.98
CA ASP A 157 2.12 -10.32 -4.25
C ASP A 157 1.21 -9.09 -4.34
N GLN A 158 0.03 -9.24 -4.96
CA GLN A 158 -0.94 -8.16 -5.04
C GLN A 158 -1.44 -7.75 -3.66
N GLU A 159 -1.78 -8.71 -2.80
CA GLU A 159 -2.19 -8.44 -1.41
C GLU A 159 -1.04 -7.80 -0.60
N LEU A 160 0.19 -8.32 -0.76
CA LEU A 160 1.36 -7.80 -0.08
C LEU A 160 1.66 -6.34 -0.46
N VAL A 161 1.59 -6.02 -1.76
CA VAL A 161 1.77 -4.65 -2.26
C VAL A 161 0.60 -3.76 -1.82
N GLU A 162 -0.63 -4.27 -1.77
CA GLU A 162 -1.77 -3.51 -1.25
C GLU A 162 -1.53 -3.08 0.20
N TRP A 163 -1.14 -4.00 1.08
CA TRP A 163 -0.78 -3.68 2.46
C TRP A 163 0.36 -2.66 2.56
N GLN A 164 1.40 -2.85 1.74
CA GLN A 164 2.53 -1.95 1.65
C GLN A 164 2.08 -0.52 1.27
N MET A 165 1.18 -0.40 0.28
CA MET A 165 0.66 0.90 -0.17
C MET A 165 -0.37 1.50 0.78
N ILE A 166 -1.10 0.71 1.55
CA ILE A 166 -2.07 1.22 2.53
C ILE A 166 -1.37 1.74 3.78
N CYS A 167 -0.54 0.91 4.39
CA CYS A 167 -0.05 1.17 5.75
C CYS A 167 1.46 1.36 5.87
N GLY A 168 2.19 1.18 4.76
CA GLY A 168 3.62 1.43 4.66
C GLY A 168 4.52 0.22 4.95
N THR A 169 3.93 -0.94 5.29
CA THR A 169 4.65 -2.21 5.48
C THR A 169 3.73 -3.38 5.19
N ALA A 170 4.30 -4.55 4.93
CA ALA A 170 3.59 -5.80 4.75
C ALA A 170 4.47 -6.97 5.19
N PHE A 171 3.88 -8.14 5.43
CA PHE A 171 4.63 -9.30 5.92
C PHE A 171 4.30 -10.55 5.12
N ARG A 172 5.32 -11.36 4.84
CA ARG A 172 5.18 -12.66 4.19
C ARG A 172 5.79 -13.75 5.05
N LEU A 173 5.08 -14.86 5.21
CA LEU A 173 5.56 -16.07 5.85
C LEU A 173 5.90 -17.10 4.78
N VAL A 174 6.99 -17.83 4.98
CA VAL A 174 7.37 -18.98 4.15
C VAL A 174 7.70 -20.15 5.06
N LEU A 175 7.01 -21.28 4.87
CA LEU A 175 7.26 -22.52 5.62
C LEU A 175 7.57 -23.65 4.64
N PRO A 176 8.35 -24.67 5.04
CA PRO A 176 8.42 -25.91 4.27
C PRO A 176 7.04 -26.57 4.24
N ASP A 177 6.70 -27.15 3.10
CA ASP A 177 5.49 -27.93 2.95
C ASP A 177 5.58 -29.24 3.76
N ASP A 178 4.42 -29.78 4.16
CA ASP A 178 4.33 -31.03 4.89
C ASP A 178 4.65 -32.21 3.97
N VAL A 179 5.47 -33.15 4.46
CA VAL A 179 6.01 -34.29 3.69
C VAL A 179 4.93 -35.20 3.08
N ASN A 180 3.67 -35.08 3.54
CA ASN A 180 2.56 -35.91 3.11
C ASN A 180 1.69 -35.26 2.02
N GLU A 181 1.90 -33.98 1.73
CA GLU A 181 1.27 -33.32 0.59
C GLU A 181 2.18 -33.50 -0.63
N ILE A 182 1.62 -34.04 -1.71
CA ILE A 182 2.31 -34.09 -3.00
C ILE A 182 2.00 -32.77 -3.69
N ASP A 183 2.64 -31.69 -3.22
CA ASP A 183 2.56 -30.39 -3.89
C ASP A 183 3.71 -30.24 -4.92
N GLU A 184 3.49 -29.36 -5.89
CA GLU A 184 4.47 -29.01 -6.92
C GLU A 184 5.64 -28.19 -6.35
N ALA A 185 5.43 -27.52 -5.20
CA ALA A 185 6.43 -26.72 -4.50
C ALA A 185 6.77 -27.30 -3.11
N PRO A 186 8.05 -27.34 -2.69
CA PRO A 186 8.43 -27.86 -1.37
C PRO A 186 8.22 -26.85 -0.23
N PHE A 187 7.48 -25.77 -0.45
CA PHE A 187 7.29 -24.67 0.47
C PHE A 187 5.92 -24.04 0.27
N GLU A 188 5.35 -23.51 1.35
CA GLU A 188 4.13 -22.71 1.32
C GLU A 188 4.45 -21.23 1.51
N ILE A 189 3.73 -20.36 0.80
CA ILE A 189 3.81 -18.90 0.97
C ILE A 189 2.50 -18.36 1.54
N TYR A 190 2.59 -17.44 2.51
CA TYR A 190 1.43 -16.73 3.05
C TYR A 190 1.68 -15.23 3.17
N THR A 191 0.70 -14.43 2.78
CA THR A 191 0.64 -13.00 3.13
C THR A 191 -0.01 -12.86 4.51
N LEU A 192 0.66 -12.13 5.40
CA LEU A 192 0.21 -11.94 6.78
C LEU A 192 -0.34 -10.53 6.97
N ASP A 193 -1.38 -10.42 7.80
CA ASP A 193 -1.99 -9.14 8.14
C ASP A 193 -1.03 -8.30 9.00
N PRO A 194 -0.64 -7.09 8.57
CA PRO A 194 0.26 -6.23 9.35
C PRO A 194 -0.31 -5.79 10.70
N ARG A 195 -1.62 -5.96 10.94
CA ARG A 195 -2.25 -5.65 12.23
C ARG A 195 -1.95 -6.69 13.28
N ASP A 196 -1.68 -7.93 12.90
CA ASP A 196 -1.44 -9.05 13.82
C ASP A 196 -0.04 -9.66 13.69
N THR A 197 0.82 -9.02 12.90
CA THR A 197 2.16 -9.51 12.58
C THR A 197 3.20 -8.40 12.70
N PHE A 198 4.36 -8.72 13.30
CA PHE A 198 5.51 -7.80 13.37
C PHE A 198 6.85 -8.52 13.52
N ILE A 199 7.94 -7.79 13.24
CA ILE A 199 9.32 -8.27 13.41
C ILE A 199 10.05 -7.39 14.42
N VAL A 200 10.79 -8.02 15.32
CA VAL A 200 11.71 -7.35 16.24
C VAL A 200 13.12 -7.41 15.69
N TYR A 201 13.73 -6.25 15.52
CA TYR A 201 15.08 -6.10 15.00
C TYR A 201 16.11 -5.86 16.11
N SER A 202 17.34 -6.30 15.91
CA SER A 202 18.46 -5.92 16.78
C SER A 202 18.80 -4.44 16.62
N ASN A 203 19.20 -3.80 17.71
CA ASN A 203 19.80 -2.46 17.71
C ASN A 203 21.26 -2.45 17.21
N ASP A 204 21.86 -3.62 16.99
CA ASP A 204 23.21 -3.74 16.47
C ASP A 204 23.29 -3.40 14.97
N ILE A 205 24.52 -3.25 14.49
CA ILE A 205 24.84 -2.93 13.11
C ILE A 205 24.12 -3.88 12.15
N GLY A 206 23.35 -3.30 11.24
CA GLY A 206 22.65 -4.01 10.18
C GLY A 206 21.21 -4.39 10.51
N ASN A 207 20.69 -4.07 11.71
CA ASN A 207 19.30 -4.28 12.11
C ASN A 207 18.81 -5.69 11.75
N LYS A 208 19.55 -6.72 12.20
CA LYS A 208 19.19 -8.12 11.90
C LYS A 208 17.89 -8.48 12.63
N PRO A 209 16.97 -9.24 12.01
CA PRO A 209 15.77 -9.70 12.69
C PRO A 209 16.15 -10.68 13.82
N LEU A 210 15.57 -10.50 15.00
CA LEU A 210 15.79 -11.32 16.19
C LEU A 210 14.66 -12.33 16.39
N MET A 211 13.42 -11.88 16.20
CA MET A 211 12.24 -12.72 16.16
C MET A 211 11.15 -12.07 15.31
N ALA A 212 10.24 -12.89 14.80
CA ALA A 212 9.00 -12.43 14.19
C ALA A 212 7.82 -13.05 14.92
N VAL A 213 6.73 -12.29 15.01
CA VAL A 213 5.56 -12.63 15.79
C VAL A 213 4.34 -12.51 14.88
N LYS A 214 3.54 -13.57 14.85
CA LYS A 214 2.14 -13.54 14.37
C LYS A 214 1.26 -13.88 15.57
N TYR A 215 0.19 -13.15 15.79
CA TYR A 215 -0.76 -13.49 16.83
C TYR A 215 -2.18 -13.56 16.32
N SER A 216 -3.02 -14.29 17.03
CA SER A 216 -4.44 -14.36 16.75
C SER A 216 -5.22 -14.41 18.05
N VAL A 217 -6.48 -13.98 17.96
CA VAL A 217 -7.47 -14.14 19.01
C VAL A 217 -8.38 -15.28 18.58
N ASP A 218 -8.50 -16.31 19.42
CA ASP A 218 -9.38 -17.44 19.13
C ASP A 218 -10.85 -17.14 19.47
N GLU A 219 -11.74 -18.10 19.22
CA GLU A 219 -13.19 -17.98 19.49
C GLU A 219 -13.54 -17.78 20.98
N HIS A 220 -12.57 -17.96 21.88
CA HIS A 220 -12.72 -17.80 23.32
C HIS A 220 -12.03 -16.54 23.84
N ASP A 221 -11.69 -15.60 22.94
CA ASP A 221 -10.93 -14.38 23.24
C ASP A 221 -9.53 -14.65 23.84
N LEU A 222 -8.96 -15.85 23.62
CA LEU A 222 -7.61 -16.17 24.05
C LEU A 222 -6.60 -15.71 23.00
N LEU A 223 -5.64 -14.92 23.47
CA LEU A 223 -4.56 -14.39 22.66
C LEU A 223 -3.42 -15.42 22.55
N ARG A 224 -3.16 -15.85 21.32
CA ARG A 224 -2.09 -16.81 20.98
C ARG A 224 -1.00 -16.12 20.17
N TYR A 225 0.25 -16.25 20.59
CA TYR A 225 1.41 -15.75 19.85
C TYR A 225 2.21 -16.91 19.27
N SER A 226 2.45 -16.85 17.97
CA SER A 226 3.40 -17.66 17.23
C SER A 226 4.68 -16.85 17.02
N VAL A 227 5.72 -17.17 17.79
CA VAL A 227 7.00 -16.46 17.75
C VAL A 227 8.04 -17.33 17.05
N TYR A 228 8.58 -16.84 15.95
CA TYR A 228 9.65 -17.49 15.21
C TYR A 228 10.99 -16.80 15.45
N THR A 229 12.01 -17.57 15.73
CA THR A 229 13.41 -17.14 15.80
C THR A 229 14.21 -17.80 14.69
N GLU A 230 15.54 -17.68 14.69
CA GLU A 230 16.39 -18.32 13.69
C GLU A 230 16.29 -19.86 13.73
N SER A 231 16.10 -20.45 14.91
CA SER A 231 16.16 -21.90 15.13
C SER A 231 15.02 -22.48 15.96
N GLN A 232 14.17 -21.65 16.55
CA GLN A 232 13.09 -22.07 17.46
C GLN A 232 11.78 -21.38 17.13
N TYR A 233 10.69 -22.14 17.30
CA TYR A 233 9.32 -21.70 17.28
C TYR A 233 8.73 -21.79 18.70
N PHE A 234 8.15 -20.71 19.19
CA PHE A 234 7.44 -20.65 20.46
C PHE A 234 5.95 -20.39 20.23
N LEU A 235 5.11 -21.20 20.87
CA LEU A 235 3.68 -20.92 21.04
C LEU A 235 3.48 -20.36 22.45
N ILE A 236 3.04 -19.11 22.55
CA ILE A 236 2.80 -18.44 23.84
C ILE A 236 1.30 -18.15 23.97
N GLU A 237 0.72 -18.57 25.09
CA GLU A 237 -0.69 -18.32 25.44
C GLU A 237 -0.77 -17.82 26.89
N ASN A 238 -1.54 -16.76 27.14
CA ASN A 238 -1.71 -16.18 28.49
C ASN A 238 -0.37 -15.89 29.20
N GLY A 239 0.64 -15.42 28.46
CA GLY A 239 1.97 -15.12 28.99
C GLY A 239 2.81 -16.35 29.37
N LEU A 240 2.39 -17.56 28.97
CA LEU A 240 3.10 -18.81 29.23
C LEU A 240 3.49 -19.50 27.92
N ILE A 241 4.70 -20.04 27.86
CA ILE A 241 5.14 -20.87 26.73
C ILE A 241 4.43 -22.21 26.81
N LYS A 242 3.61 -22.51 25.80
CA LYS A 242 2.88 -23.78 25.65
C LYS A 242 3.64 -24.80 24.83
N ALA A 243 4.36 -24.35 23.81
CA ALA A 243 5.21 -25.20 22.99
C ALA A 243 6.51 -24.47 22.66
N ASN A 244 7.62 -25.22 22.69
CA ASN A 244 8.88 -24.84 22.07
C ASN A 244 9.29 -25.96 21.10
N LYS A 245 9.44 -25.62 19.83
CA LYS A 245 9.87 -26.55 18.78
C LYS A 245 11.09 -25.98 18.08
N SER A 246 12.17 -26.75 18.03
CA SER A 246 13.32 -26.41 17.18
C SER A 246 12.99 -26.66 15.71
N HIS A 247 13.49 -25.82 14.81
CA HIS A 247 13.36 -25.98 13.36
C HIS A 247 14.69 -25.76 12.63
N ALA A 248 14.88 -26.44 11.50
CA ALA A 248 16.13 -26.43 10.75
C ALA A 248 16.26 -25.31 9.70
N LEU A 249 15.38 -24.30 9.74
CA LEU A 249 15.37 -23.20 8.77
C LEU A 249 16.62 -22.29 8.83
N ASN A 250 17.34 -22.28 9.96
CA ASN A 250 18.35 -21.28 10.38
C ASN A 250 18.08 -19.86 9.85
N MET A 251 16.81 -19.46 9.87
CA MET A 251 16.35 -18.14 9.50
C MET A 251 14.92 -17.98 10.01
N ILE A 252 14.55 -16.73 10.31
CA ILE A 252 13.18 -16.38 10.66
C ILE A 252 12.33 -16.45 9.36
N PRO A 253 11.22 -17.21 9.35
CA PRO A 253 10.41 -17.44 8.15
C PRO A 253 9.47 -16.29 7.78
N ILE A 254 9.42 -15.21 8.57
CA ILE A 254 8.59 -14.04 8.30
C ILE A 254 9.47 -12.89 7.81
N PHE A 255 9.10 -12.30 6.67
CA PHE A 255 9.82 -11.23 6.00
C PHE A 255 8.98 -9.95 5.95
N GLU A 256 9.56 -8.83 6.36
CA GLU A 256 8.95 -7.51 6.22
C GLU A 256 9.21 -6.92 4.82
N TYR A 257 8.17 -6.35 4.22
CA TYR A 257 8.18 -5.61 2.97
C TYR A 257 7.81 -4.14 3.23
N PRO A 258 8.78 -3.31 3.68
CA PRO A 258 8.50 -1.89 3.92
C PRO A 258 8.24 -1.17 2.59
N ALA A 259 7.34 -0.20 2.56
CA ALA A 259 7.06 0.60 1.35
C ALA A 259 8.17 1.59 1.02
N ASN A 260 8.75 2.16 2.07
CA ASN A 260 9.82 3.14 2.03
C ASN A 260 10.56 3.10 3.37
N ASN A 261 11.67 3.83 3.48
CA ASN A 261 12.48 3.86 4.71
C ASN A 261 11.69 4.34 5.94
N ALA A 262 10.67 5.19 5.75
CA ALA A 262 9.82 5.71 6.81
C ALA A 262 8.59 4.82 7.10
N ARG A 263 8.37 3.75 6.33
CA ARG A 263 7.14 2.91 6.39
C ARG A 263 5.85 3.75 6.31
N LEU A 264 5.82 4.69 5.38
CA LEU A 264 4.64 5.50 5.06
C LEU A 264 3.78 4.81 4.01
N GLY A 265 2.47 4.81 4.21
CA GLY A 265 1.49 4.45 3.19
C GLY A 265 1.46 5.48 2.05
N ALA A 266 0.95 5.08 0.89
CA ALA A 266 0.92 5.88 -0.32
C ALA A 266 0.07 7.15 -0.22
N PHE A 267 -1.07 7.06 0.46
CA PHE A 267 -2.01 8.19 0.64
C PHE A 267 -1.89 8.86 2.01
N GLU A 268 -1.07 8.30 2.91
CA GLU A 268 -0.95 8.76 4.30
C GLU A 268 -0.53 10.23 4.38
N ILE A 269 0.46 10.62 3.56
CA ILE A 269 1.01 11.98 3.52
C ILE A 269 0.02 13.03 2.98
N VAL A 270 -1.06 12.59 2.31
CA VAL A 270 -2.08 13.48 1.72
C VAL A 270 -3.42 13.39 2.43
N LEU A 271 -3.53 12.67 3.55
CA LEU A 271 -4.79 12.53 4.32
C LEU A 271 -5.51 13.87 4.58
N PRO A 272 -4.83 14.97 4.98
CA PRO A 272 -5.49 16.26 5.17
C PRO A 272 -6.12 16.81 3.89
N LEU A 273 -5.46 16.61 2.74
CA LEU A 273 -5.98 17.05 1.44
C LEU A 273 -7.18 16.20 1.01
N LEU A 274 -7.15 14.88 1.26
CA LEU A 274 -8.27 13.99 0.97
C LEU A 274 -9.51 14.35 1.79
N ASP A 275 -9.32 14.63 3.09
CA ASP A 275 -10.41 15.07 3.96
C ASP A 275 -10.91 16.47 3.59
N ALA A 276 -10.05 17.37 3.14
CA ALA A 276 -10.46 18.66 2.60
C ALA A 276 -11.33 18.51 1.34
N ILE A 277 -10.95 17.64 0.40
CA ILE A 277 -11.75 17.35 -0.81
C ILE A 277 -13.14 16.84 -0.42
N ASN A 278 -13.23 15.86 0.48
CA ASN A 278 -14.50 15.33 0.98
C ASN A 278 -15.37 16.43 1.62
N ASN A 279 -14.76 17.32 2.41
CA ASN A 279 -15.46 18.45 3.02
C ASN A 279 -15.95 19.45 1.99
N VAL A 280 -15.14 19.81 0.99
CA VAL A 280 -15.53 20.73 -0.10
C VAL A 280 -16.72 20.18 -0.86
N VAL A 281 -16.69 18.90 -1.24
CA VAL A 281 -17.79 18.25 -1.99
C VAL A 281 -19.06 18.16 -1.16
N SER A 282 -18.95 17.78 0.11
CA SER A 282 -20.10 17.72 1.01
C SER A 282 -20.71 19.10 1.25
N ASN A 283 -19.89 20.12 1.48
CA ASN A 283 -20.35 21.51 1.61
C ASN A 283 -20.99 22.05 0.33
N ARG A 284 -20.48 21.65 -0.84
CA ARG A 284 -21.07 22.04 -2.12
C ARG A 284 -22.50 21.53 -2.27
N LEU A 285 -22.74 20.27 -1.90
CA LEU A 285 -24.10 19.71 -1.87
C LEU A 285 -24.99 20.38 -0.83
N ASP A 286 -24.44 20.65 0.37
CA ASP A 286 -25.16 21.39 1.40
C ASP A 286 -25.57 22.79 0.90
N GLY A 287 -24.71 23.47 0.14
CA GLY A 287 -25.02 24.76 -0.47
C GLY A 287 -26.15 24.68 -1.49
N ILE A 288 -26.21 23.61 -2.29
CA ILE A 288 -27.32 23.36 -3.23
C ILE A 288 -28.63 23.12 -2.45
N GLU A 289 -28.61 22.29 -1.41
CA GLU A 289 -29.79 22.05 -0.58
C GLU A 289 -30.27 23.30 0.15
N GLN A 290 -29.34 24.13 0.66
CA GLN A 290 -29.67 25.40 1.29
C GLN A 290 -30.28 26.40 0.30
N PHE A 291 -29.76 26.42 -0.93
CA PHE A 291 -30.32 27.25 -2.00
C PHE A 291 -31.74 26.81 -2.38
N ILE A 292 -31.99 25.50 -2.48
CA ILE A 292 -33.34 24.95 -2.69
C ILE A 292 -34.26 25.28 -1.50
N GLN A 293 -33.74 25.18 -0.27
CA GLN A 293 -34.46 25.50 0.97
C GLN A 293 -34.34 26.99 1.36
N ALA A 294 -34.44 27.88 0.38
CA ALA A 294 -34.14 29.31 0.53
C ALA A 294 -34.86 29.98 1.72
N PHE A 295 -34.15 30.89 2.37
CA PHE A 295 -34.74 31.75 3.39
C PHE A 295 -35.54 32.86 2.74
N ILE A 296 -36.75 33.11 3.25
CA ILE A 296 -37.54 34.27 2.88
C ILE A 296 -37.33 35.33 3.96
N LYS A 297 -36.74 36.47 3.57
CA LYS A 297 -36.58 37.62 4.46
C LYS A 297 -37.73 38.58 4.22
N PHE A 298 -38.37 38.94 5.32
CA PHE A 298 -39.43 39.93 5.36
C PHE A 298 -38.87 41.25 5.90
N VAL A 299 -38.96 42.32 5.12
CA VAL A 299 -38.61 43.68 5.55
C VAL A 299 -39.89 44.51 5.68
N ASN A 300 -40.14 45.04 6.87
CA ASN A 300 -41.32 45.85 7.18
C ASN A 300 -42.66 45.16 6.86
N CYS A 301 -42.72 43.83 7.01
CA CYS A 301 -43.94 43.03 6.85
C CYS A 301 -44.30 42.39 8.18
N ASP A 302 -45.59 42.45 8.55
CA ASP A 302 -46.15 41.78 9.72
C ASP A 302 -46.87 40.51 9.23
N ILE A 303 -46.29 39.34 9.47
CA ILE A 303 -46.81 38.04 8.98
C ILE A 303 -46.86 37.06 10.15
N THR A 304 -48.03 36.46 10.36
CA THR A 304 -48.23 35.40 11.36
C THR A 304 -47.84 34.02 10.84
N LYS A 305 -47.62 33.06 11.74
CA LYS A 305 -47.18 31.70 11.40
C LYS A 305 -48.22 30.95 10.55
N GLU A 306 -49.49 31.20 10.81
CA GLU A 306 -50.64 30.60 10.13
C GLU A 306 -50.75 31.12 8.70
N GLU A 307 -50.64 32.44 8.48
CA GLU A 307 -50.61 33.06 7.15
C GLU A 307 -49.42 32.57 6.31
N TYR A 308 -48.25 32.39 6.93
CA TYR A 308 -47.08 31.85 6.24
C TYR A 308 -47.29 30.43 5.70
N LYS A 309 -48.02 29.57 6.44
CA LYS A 309 -48.35 28.22 5.98
C LYS A 309 -49.34 28.21 4.82
N GLU A 310 -50.36 29.08 4.86
CA GLU A 310 -51.30 29.23 3.75
C GLU A 310 -50.59 29.76 2.48
N PHE A 311 -49.63 30.68 2.63
CA PHE A 311 -48.82 31.17 1.51
C PHE A 311 -47.90 30.11 0.90
N LEU A 312 -47.38 29.18 1.70
CA LEU A 312 -46.62 28.02 1.21
C LEU A 312 -47.49 27.04 0.41
N GLU A 313 -48.74 26.81 0.83
CA GLU A 313 -49.68 25.92 0.12
C GLU A 313 -50.22 26.55 -1.17
N LEU A 314 -50.44 27.87 -1.17
CA LEU A 314 -50.98 28.61 -2.32
C LEU A 314 -49.90 29.15 -3.27
N GLY A 315 -48.64 29.17 -2.85
CA GLY A 315 -47.50 29.66 -3.64
C GLY A 315 -47.51 31.19 -3.90
N ALA A 316 -48.17 31.98 -3.04
CA ALA A 316 -48.35 33.42 -3.24
C ALA A 316 -47.95 34.24 -2.01
N ILE A 317 -47.29 35.39 -2.21
CA ILE A 317 -46.87 36.31 -1.14
C ILE A 317 -47.60 37.65 -1.31
N LYS A 318 -48.28 38.11 -0.26
CA LYS A 318 -48.90 39.44 -0.21
C LYS A 318 -48.16 40.34 0.76
N VAL A 319 -47.55 41.40 0.25
CA VAL A 319 -46.79 42.38 1.02
C VAL A 319 -47.69 43.57 1.38
N LYS A 320 -47.79 43.93 2.66
CA LYS A 320 -48.43 45.17 3.12
C LYS A 320 -47.41 46.02 3.85
N SER A 321 -47.35 47.30 3.51
CA SER A 321 -46.53 48.30 4.21
C SER A 321 -47.33 48.93 5.35
N VAL A 322 -46.69 49.09 6.51
CA VAL A 322 -47.17 49.95 7.60
C VAL A 322 -46.30 51.22 7.57
N ASP A 323 -46.92 52.39 7.70
CA ASP A 323 -46.27 53.71 7.79
C ASP A 323 -45.58 54.29 6.53
N GLY A 324 -45.99 53.87 5.33
CA GLY A 324 -45.51 54.47 4.08
C GLY A 324 -44.05 54.13 3.72
N GLN A 325 -43.43 53.21 4.45
CA GLN A 325 -42.11 52.66 4.12
C GLN A 325 -42.22 51.58 3.05
N ARG A 326 -41.22 51.43 2.18
CA ARG A 326 -41.22 50.37 1.17
C ARG A 326 -41.12 49.01 1.87
N ALA A 327 -42.13 48.15 1.68
CA ALA A 327 -42.11 46.77 2.15
C ALA A 327 -41.53 45.89 1.02
N ASP A 328 -40.66 44.96 1.40
CA ASP A 328 -39.91 44.14 0.46
C ASP A 328 -39.78 42.71 1.01
N VAL A 329 -39.94 41.74 0.12
CA VAL A 329 -39.78 40.33 0.43
C VAL A 329 -38.79 39.77 -0.56
N ASP A 330 -37.64 39.36 -0.04
CA ASP A 330 -36.54 38.88 -0.85
C ASP A 330 -36.05 37.54 -0.32
N MET A 331 -35.52 36.71 -1.21
CA MET A 331 -34.89 35.47 -0.81
C MET A 331 -33.48 35.79 -0.33
N VAL A 332 -33.13 35.38 0.89
CA VAL A 332 -31.74 35.47 1.36
C VAL A 332 -31.01 34.26 0.80
N THR A 333 -30.47 34.42 -0.41
CA THR A 333 -29.61 33.44 -1.03
C THR A 333 -28.17 33.93 -1.00
N THR A 334 -27.37 33.37 -0.09
CA THR A 334 -25.92 33.38 -0.23
C THR A 334 -25.55 32.18 -1.10
N GLU A 335 -25.43 32.41 -2.41
CA GLU A 335 -25.06 31.34 -3.34
C GLU A 335 -23.56 31.06 -3.25
N LEU A 336 -23.21 29.80 -2.99
CA LEU A 336 -21.83 29.33 -3.11
C LEU A 336 -21.48 29.25 -4.61
N SER A 337 -20.47 29.99 -5.04
CA SER A 337 -19.97 29.91 -6.43
C SER A 337 -19.52 28.49 -6.76
N GLN A 338 -20.23 27.86 -7.69
CA GLN A 338 -19.92 26.50 -8.15
C GLN A 338 -18.58 26.45 -8.88
N ASP A 339 -18.23 27.51 -9.62
CA ASP A 339 -16.98 27.61 -10.37
C ASP A 339 -15.77 27.70 -9.44
N GLN A 340 -15.81 28.60 -8.44
CA GLN A 340 -14.70 28.73 -7.47
C GLN A 340 -14.51 27.44 -6.67
N THR A 341 -15.62 26.78 -6.30
CA THR A 341 -15.58 25.50 -5.58
C THR A 341 -14.96 24.40 -6.43
N GLN A 342 -15.26 24.39 -7.73
CA GLN A 342 -14.66 23.46 -8.68
C GLN A 342 -13.15 23.70 -8.83
N THR A 343 -12.73 24.95 -8.99
CA THR A 343 -11.30 25.32 -9.07
C THR A 343 -10.53 24.91 -7.81
N LEU A 344 -11.10 25.14 -6.62
CA LEU A 344 -10.49 24.71 -5.36
C LEU A 344 -10.35 23.19 -5.28
N LYS A 345 -11.39 22.44 -5.68
CA LYS A 345 -11.34 20.97 -5.71
C LYS A 345 -10.24 20.48 -6.65
N GLU A 346 -10.13 21.07 -7.83
CA GLU A 346 -9.10 20.73 -8.82
C GLU A 346 -7.69 21.03 -8.31
N ASP A 347 -7.48 22.17 -7.66
CA ASP A 347 -6.19 22.52 -7.05
C ASP A 347 -5.78 21.50 -5.98
N LEU A 348 -6.69 21.18 -5.05
CA LEU A 348 -6.46 20.16 -4.02
C LEU A 348 -6.14 18.79 -4.63
N TYR A 349 -6.88 18.38 -5.65
CA TYR A 349 -6.67 17.08 -6.29
C TYR A 349 -5.37 17.04 -7.10
N ASN A 350 -5.02 18.12 -7.80
CA ASN A 350 -3.74 18.22 -8.50
C ASN A 350 -2.55 18.18 -7.53
N ALA A 351 -2.67 18.78 -6.34
CA ALA A 351 -1.68 18.66 -5.28
C ALA A 351 -1.54 17.20 -4.81
N VAL A 352 -2.66 16.50 -4.60
CA VAL A 352 -2.68 15.06 -4.23
C VAL A 352 -1.96 14.22 -5.29
N LEU A 353 -2.31 14.38 -6.56
CA LEU A 353 -1.69 13.65 -7.68
C LEU A 353 -0.18 13.90 -7.73
N THR A 354 0.23 15.16 -7.62
CA THR A 354 1.65 15.56 -7.66
C THR A 354 2.44 14.94 -6.51
N ILE A 355 1.94 15.05 -5.27
CA ILE A 355 2.61 14.50 -4.08
C ILE A 355 2.72 12.97 -4.16
N CYS A 356 1.64 12.30 -4.57
CA CYS A 356 1.58 10.85 -4.69
C CYS A 356 2.33 10.31 -5.91
N GLY A 357 2.72 11.18 -6.86
CA GLY A 357 3.32 10.79 -8.13
C GLY A 357 2.35 9.98 -8.99
N MET A 358 1.11 10.44 -9.10
CA MET A 358 0.08 9.86 -9.96
C MET A 358 -0.10 10.69 -11.23
N PRO A 359 -0.34 10.04 -12.38
CA PRO A 359 -0.59 10.76 -13.62
C PRO A 359 -1.96 11.45 -13.58
N ASN A 360 -2.05 12.63 -14.20
CA ASN A 360 -3.32 13.32 -14.38
C ASN A 360 -4.02 12.79 -15.62
N ARG A 361 -5.33 12.52 -15.49
CA ARG A 361 -6.17 12.02 -16.60
C ARG A 361 -6.67 13.15 -17.50
N ASN A 362 -6.64 14.40 -17.03
CA ASN A 362 -7.10 15.58 -17.77
C ASN A 362 -5.94 16.21 -18.57
N GLY A 363 -5.27 15.42 -19.40
CA GLY A 363 -4.17 15.90 -20.24
C GLY A 363 -4.62 17.07 -21.12
N GLY A 364 -3.89 18.20 -21.05
CA GLY A 364 -4.18 19.37 -21.88
C GLY A 364 -4.15 19.04 -23.37
N SER A 365 -5.12 19.54 -24.14
CA SER A 365 -5.11 19.36 -25.59
C SER A 365 -4.18 20.39 -26.23
N SER A 366 -2.90 20.04 -26.40
CA SER A 366 -1.99 20.76 -27.30
C SER A 366 -1.83 19.91 -28.56
N THR A 367 -2.23 20.47 -29.71
CA THR A 367 -2.18 19.81 -31.03
C THR A 367 -0.75 19.63 -31.57
N SER A 368 0.27 20.16 -30.87
CA SER A 368 1.66 20.15 -31.30
C SER A 368 2.60 19.38 -30.36
N ASP A 369 2.08 18.74 -29.31
CA ASP A 369 2.91 18.02 -28.34
C ASP A 369 3.34 16.66 -28.91
N THR A 370 4.64 16.41 -28.94
CA THR A 370 5.17 15.06 -29.22
C THR A 370 4.72 14.08 -28.13
N GLY A 371 4.54 12.79 -28.44
CA GLY A 371 4.07 11.79 -27.46
C GLY A 371 4.89 11.75 -26.15
N THR A 372 6.19 12.06 -26.23
CA THR A 372 7.07 12.20 -25.07
C THR A 372 6.75 13.43 -24.21
N ALA A 373 6.40 14.56 -24.82
CA ALA A 373 6.00 15.78 -24.10
C ALA A 373 4.68 15.59 -23.35
N VAL A 374 3.74 14.83 -23.93
CA VAL A 374 2.47 14.45 -23.27
C VAL A 374 2.73 13.54 -22.07
N LEU A 375 3.60 12.53 -22.19
CA LEU A 375 3.97 11.64 -21.07
C LEU A 375 4.64 12.38 -19.90
N LEU A 376 5.52 13.34 -20.20
CA LEU A 376 6.16 14.18 -19.18
C LEU A 376 5.17 15.12 -18.50
N ARG A 377 4.26 15.73 -19.27
CA ARG A 377 3.25 16.66 -18.79
C ARG A 377 2.19 15.98 -17.94
N ASP A 378 1.75 14.79 -18.34
CA ASP A 378 0.65 14.09 -17.70
C ASP A 378 1.11 13.33 -16.43
N GLY A 379 2.38 13.44 -16.03
CA GLY A 379 2.89 12.92 -14.75
C GLY A 379 3.34 11.45 -14.77
N TRP A 380 3.37 10.80 -15.94
CA TRP A 380 3.80 9.40 -16.06
C TRP A 380 5.28 9.20 -15.73
N SER A 381 6.13 10.19 -16.00
CA SER A 381 7.55 10.15 -15.61
C SER A 381 7.74 10.11 -14.09
N LEU A 382 6.90 10.82 -13.33
CA LEU A 382 6.91 10.81 -11.87
C LEU A 382 6.40 9.47 -11.32
N ALA A 383 5.33 8.93 -11.91
CA ALA A 383 4.81 7.61 -11.56
C ALA A 383 5.86 6.51 -11.80
N GLU A 384 6.54 6.54 -12.95
CA GLU A 384 7.62 5.62 -13.31
C GLU A 384 8.79 5.68 -12.31
N ALA A 385 9.21 6.88 -11.92
CA ALA A 385 10.27 7.08 -10.92
C ALA A 385 9.87 6.53 -9.54
N ARG A 386 8.67 6.86 -9.05
CA ARG A 386 8.14 6.36 -7.77
C ARG A 386 8.00 4.84 -7.74
N ALA A 387 7.58 4.26 -8.85
CA ALA A 387 7.47 2.81 -8.98
C ALA A 387 8.86 2.15 -8.95
N LYS A 388 9.88 2.74 -9.59
CA LYS A 388 11.27 2.22 -9.51
C LYS A 388 11.81 2.24 -8.08
N ASP A 389 11.57 3.31 -7.32
CA ASP A 389 11.94 3.37 -5.91
C ASP A 389 11.30 2.24 -5.11
N SER A 390 9.99 2.01 -5.34
CA SER A 390 9.23 0.94 -4.68
C SER A 390 9.73 -0.45 -5.09
N GLU A 391 10.05 -0.66 -6.37
CA GLU A 391 10.65 -1.90 -6.87
C GLU A 391 11.98 -2.21 -6.19
N HIS A 392 12.86 -1.22 -6.01
CA HIS A 392 14.15 -1.46 -5.37
C HIS A 392 13.99 -1.96 -3.93
N ILE A 393 13.01 -1.41 -3.20
CA ILE A 393 12.73 -1.81 -1.82
C ILE A 393 12.06 -3.19 -1.79
N PHE A 394 11.11 -3.45 -2.70
CA PHE A 394 10.50 -4.77 -2.85
C PHE A 394 11.55 -5.84 -3.16
N LYS A 395 12.41 -5.62 -4.16
CA LYS A 395 13.51 -6.53 -4.52
C LYS A 395 14.44 -6.82 -3.33
N LYS A 396 14.65 -5.86 -2.43
CA LYS A 396 15.48 -6.06 -1.24
C LYS A 396 14.84 -7.06 -0.26
N SER A 397 13.54 -6.97 -0.03
CA SER A 397 12.80 -7.90 0.83
C SER A 397 12.60 -9.25 0.18
N GLU A 398 12.29 -9.29 -1.11
CA GLU A 398 12.17 -10.53 -1.87
C GLU A 398 13.48 -11.32 -1.88
N LYS A 399 14.63 -10.65 -2.03
CA LYS A 399 15.94 -11.30 -1.94
C LYS A 399 16.20 -11.97 -0.59
N LYS A 400 15.57 -11.50 0.50
CA LYS A 400 15.66 -12.17 1.80
C LYS A 400 14.76 -13.41 1.83
N MET A 401 13.54 -13.30 1.31
CA MET A 401 12.61 -14.42 1.18
C MET A 401 13.19 -15.53 0.31
N LEU A 402 13.74 -15.19 -0.87
CA LEU A 402 14.37 -16.14 -1.79
C LEU A 402 15.53 -16.90 -1.15
N LYS A 403 16.24 -16.33 -0.16
CA LYS A 403 17.28 -17.10 0.56
C LYS A 403 16.69 -18.29 1.32
N LEU A 404 15.48 -18.16 1.87
CA LEU A 404 14.80 -19.26 2.53
C LEU A 404 14.30 -20.27 1.50
N ILE A 405 13.61 -19.78 0.47
CA ILE A 405 13.03 -20.64 -0.56
C ILE A 405 14.11 -21.46 -1.26
N LEU A 406 15.20 -20.81 -1.73
CA LEU A 406 16.33 -21.51 -2.35
C LEU A 406 17.05 -22.47 -1.41
N ARG A 407 16.91 -22.30 -0.11
CA ARG A 407 17.43 -23.27 0.87
C ARG A 407 16.49 -24.47 0.96
N ILE A 408 15.19 -24.24 1.12
CA ILE A 408 14.17 -25.31 1.15
C ILE A 408 14.24 -26.13 -0.15
N CYS A 409 14.31 -25.47 -1.32
CA CYS A 409 14.48 -26.13 -2.61
C CYS A 409 15.81 -26.90 -2.74
N ARG A 410 16.87 -26.49 -2.04
CA ARG A 410 18.14 -27.24 -2.01
C ARG A 410 18.00 -28.52 -1.21
N ASP A 411 17.37 -28.40 -0.04
CA ASP A 411 17.24 -29.50 0.91
C ASP A 411 16.20 -30.53 0.43
N LEU A 412 15.14 -30.11 -0.27
CA LEU A 412 14.01 -30.95 -0.66
C LEU A 412 13.88 -31.24 -2.17
N ALA A 413 14.35 -30.33 -3.05
CA ALA A 413 14.12 -30.42 -4.51
C ALA A 413 15.40 -30.46 -5.36
N GLY A 414 16.59 -30.50 -4.76
CA GLY A 414 17.87 -30.67 -5.47
C GLY A 414 18.32 -29.48 -6.31
N PHE A 415 17.92 -28.26 -5.94
CA PHE A 415 18.36 -27.04 -6.63
C PHE A 415 19.83 -26.71 -6.33
N ASP A 416 20.51 -26.01 -7.24
CA ASP A 416 21.87 -25.45 -7.01
C ASP A 416 21.93 -23.95 -7.37
N LEU A 417 20.77 -23.30 -7.39
CA LEU A 417 20.66 -21.87 -7.68
C LEU A 417 21.17 -21.04 -6.51
N LEU A 418 21.99 -20.03 -6.83
CA LEU A 418 22.38 -19.00 -5.89
C LEU A 418 21.63 -17.71 -6.20
N LEU A 419 21.48 -16.86 -5.18
CA LEU A 419 20.81 -15.56 -5.32
C LEU A 419 21.48 -14.64 -6.37
N LYS A 420 22.77 -14.86 -6.68
CA LYS A 420 23.52 -14.08 -7.68
C LYS A 420 23.06 -14.39 -9.11
N ASP A 421 22.45 -15.55 -9.33
CA ASP A 421 22.05 -16.06 -10.64
C ASP A 421 20.64 -15.59 -11.02
N ILE A 422 19.88 -15.08 -10.06
CA ILE A 422 18.49 -14.63 -10.22
C ILE A 422 18.44 -13.11 -10.31
N ASP A 423 17.78 -12.60 -11.33
CA ASP A 423 17.25 -11.24 -11.36
C ASP A 423 15.71 -11.24 -11.26
N MET A 424 15.17 -10.13 -10.80
CA MET A 424 13.71 -9.94 -10.71
C MET A 424 13.26 -8.92 -11.73
N LYS A 425 12.39 -9.34 -12.64
CA LYS A 425 11.82 -8.49 -13.67
C LYS A 425 10.38 -8.13 -13.34
N PHE A 426 10.16 -6.83 -13.19
CA PHE A 426 8.85 -6.23 -13.04
C PHE A 426 8.39 -5.83 -14.43
N THR A 427 7.33 -6.47 -14.90
CA THR A 427 6.74 -6.13 -16.19
C THR A 427 5.71 -5.05 -15.95
N ARG A 428 5.95 -3.84 -16.47
CA ARG A 428 4.95 -2.79 -16.52
C ARG A 428 4.27 -2.86 -17.88
N ARG A 429 2.95 -2.80 -17.93
CA ARG A 429 2.24 -2.54 -19.19
C ARG A 429 2.60 -1.14 -19.65
N ASN A 430 3.68 -1.05 -20.41
CA ASN A 430 3.93 0.12 -21.22
C ASN A 430 2.85 0.11 -22.29
N TYR A 431 1.80 0.91 -22.09
CA TYR A 431 0.95 1.44 -23.16
C TYR A 431 1.76 2.33 -24.15
N GLU A 432 3.09 2.24 -24.13
CA GLU A 432 3.96 2.80 -25.14
C GLU A 432 3.62 2.15 -26.47
N ALA A 433 3.61 2.96 -27.52
CA ALA A 433 3.38 2.49 -28.88
C ALA A 433 4.32 1.32 -29.17
N ILE A 434 3.78 0.09 -29.22
CA ILE A 434 4.51 -1.12 -29.65
C ILE A 434 5.23 -0.84 -30.97
N GLN A 435 4.63 -0.02 -31.82
CA GLN A 435 5.21 0.50 -33.04
C GLN A 435 6.55 1.24 -32.83
N SER A 436 6.67 2.10 -31.80
CA SER A 436 7.91 2.79 -31.48
C SER A 436 9.00 1.81 -31.01
N LYS A 437 8.67 0.87 -30.12
CA LYS A 437 9.61 -0.16 -29.66
C LYS A 437 10.08 -1.08 -30.79
N SER A 438 9.15 -1.49 -31.65
CA SER A 438 9.44 -2.25 -32.87
C SER A 438 10.36 -1.47 -33.80
N GLN A 439 10.09 -0.17 -34.00
CA GLN A 439 10.96 0.69 -34.80
C GLN A 439 12.37 0.81 -34.20
N VAL A 440 12.51 0.91 -32.87
CA VAL A 440 13.81 0.90 -32.19
C VAL A 440 14.54 -0.42 -32.43
N LEU A 441 13.86 -1.56 -32.25
CA LEU A 441 14.44 -2.88 -32.50
C LEU A 441 14.95 -3.01 -33.94
N VAL A 442 14.10 -2.69 -34.92
CA VAL A 442 14.45 -2.72 -36.35
C VAL A 442 15.62 -1.79 -36.64
N SER A 443 15.60 -0.56 -36.11
CA SER A 443 16.66 0.43 -36.35
C SER A 443 18.00 0.00 -35.74
N MET A 444 17.98 -0.65 -34.57
CA MET A 444 19.18 -1.20 -33.93
C MET A 444 19.71 -2.43 -34.67
N LEU A 445 18.84 -3.34 -35.12
CA LEU A 445 19.23 -4.53 -35.89
C LEU A 445 19.77 -4.19 -37.28
N GLN A 446 19.32 -3.08 -37.89
CA GLN A 446 19.84 -2.60 -39.17
C GLN A 446 21.27 -2.04 -39.06
N GLN A 447 21.76 -1.71 -37.86
CA GLN A 447 23.10 -1.18 -37.65
C GLN A 447 24.11 -2.33 -37.44
N PRO A 448 25.02 -2.60 -38.40
CA PRO A 448 25.99 -3.72 -38.28
C PRO A 448 26.95 -3.62 -37.10
N LYS A 449 27.06 -2.44 -36.47
CA LYS A 449 27.90 -2.20 -35.29
C LYS A 449 27.25 -2.60 -33.97
N ILE A 450 25.94 -2.88 -33.95
CA ILE A 450 25.21 -3.24 -32.74
C ILE A 450 24.99 -4.76 -32.75
N HIS A 451 25.46 -5.43 -31.70
CA HIS A 451 25.20 -6.85 -31.54
C HIS A 451 23.69 -7.09 -31.39
N PRO A 452 23.06 -8.03 -32.14
CA PRO A 452 21.62 -8.24 -32.10
C PRO A 452 21.06 -8.42 -30.69
N ARG A 453 21.76 -9.16 -29.82
CA ARG A 453 21.40 -9.31 -28.40
C ARG A 453 21.16 -7.98 -27.67
N LEU A 454 21.96 -6.95 -27.94
CA LEU A 454 21.77 -5.61 -27.36
C LEU A 454 20.49 -4.94 -27.89
N ALA A 455 20.13 -5.18 -29.15
CA ALA A 455 18.88 -4.66 -29.71
C ALA A 455 17.65 -5.26 -29.01
N PHE A 456 17.66 -6.58 -28.75
CA PHE A 456 16.60 -7.24 -27.99
C PHE A 456 16.51 -6.70 -26.56
N LEU A 457 17.65 -6.52 -25.87
CA LEU A 457 17.71 -5.98 -24.51
C LEU A 457 17.21 -4.52 -24.42
N HIS A 458 17.57 -3.66 -25.36
CA HIS A 458 17.28 -2.22 -25.29
C HIS A 458 15.98 -1.79 -25.95
N SER A 459 15.40 -2.59 -26.84
CA SER A 459 14.10 -2.26 -27.48
C SER A 459 12.94 -2.23 -26.49
N GLY A 460 13.04 -2.95 -25.37
CA GLY A 460 11.97 -3.09 -24.38
C GLY A 460 10.69 -3.72 -24.93
N LEU A 461 10.77 -4.37 -26.11
CA LEU A 461 9.63 -5.00 -26.80
C LEU A 461 9.22 -6.32 -26.15
N PHE A 462 10.19 -7.07 -25.63
CA PHE A 462 9.98 -8.40 -25.06
C PHE A 462 10.09 -8.40 -23.53
N THR A 463 9.20 -9.15 -22.87
CA THR A 463 9.21 -9.36 -21.42
C THR A 463 10.40 -10.19 -20.97
N ASP A 464 10.89 -11.13 -21.77
CA ASP A 464 12.21 -11.74 -21.59
C ASP A 464 13.03 -11.56 -22.88
N ALA A 465 13.97 -10.63 -22.84
CA ALA A 465 14.80 -10.29 -23.99
C ALA A 465 15.84 -11.38 -24.29
N GLU A 466 16.27 -12.16 -23.29
CA GLU A 466 17.27 -13.21 -23.48
C GLU A 466 16.63 -14.45 -24.10
N SER A 467 15.48 -14.89 -23.58
CA SER A 467 14.70 -15.97 -24.21
C SER A 467 14.24 -15.59 -25.62
N ALA A 468 13.74 -14.36 -25.83
CA ALA A 468 13.36 -13.89 -27.16
C ALA A 468 14.53 -13.89 -28.15
N TYR A 469 15.74 -13.51 -27.69
CA TYR A 469 16.95 -13.58 -28.51
C TYR A 469 17.34 -15.03 -28.83
N ALA A 470 17.31 -15.93 -27.85
CA ALA A 470 17.64 -17.35 -28.03
C ALA A 470 16.69 -18.01 -29.04
N MET A 471 15.38 -17.84 -28.86
CA MET A 471 14.35 -18.35 -29.77
C MET A 471 14.50 -17.77 -31.19
N SER A 472 14.77 -16.47 -31.30
CA SER A 472 14.98 -15.82 -32.60
C SER A 472 16.25 -16.33 -33.30
N LYS A 473 17.30 -16.65 -32.55
CA LYS A 473 18.54 -17.21 -33.06
C LYS A 473 18.33 -18.64 -33.57
N GLU A 474 17.66 -19.49 -32.80
CA GLU A 474 17.33 -20.87 -33.20
C GLU A 474 16.53 -20.88 -34.51
N TYR A 475 15.49 -20.05 -34.59
CA TYR A 475 14.69 -19.92 -35.80
C TYR A 475 15.50 -19.40 -37.00
N TYR A 476 16.42 -18.46 -36.79
CA TYR A 476 17.32 -17.99 -37.84
C TYR A 476 18.26 -19.09 -38.33
N ASP A 477 18.84 -19.88 -37.42
CA ASP A 477 19.72 -20.99 -37.76
C ASP A 477 18.97 -22.07 -38.58
N GLU A 478 17.71 -22.37 -38.23
CA GLU A 478 16.83 -23.26 -39.01
C GLU A 478 16.59 -22.75 -40.44
N LEU A 479 16.26 -21.45 -40.60
CA LEU A 479 16.06 -20.84 -41.90
C LEU A 479 17.32 -20.93 -42.78
N MET A 480 18.49 -20.67 -42.20
CA MET A 480 19.77 -20.76 -42.93
C MET A 480 20.05 -22.20 -43.38
N ILE A 481 19.72 -23.21 -42.56
CA ILE A 481 19.82 -24.62 -42.92
C ILE A 481 18.87 -24.97 -44.07
N GLU A 482 17.63 -24.47 -44.04
CA GLU A 482 16.66 -24.68 -45.12
C GLU A 482 17.10 -24.03 -46.44
N GLU A 483 17.62 -22.80 -46.39
CA GLU A 483 18.15 -22.11 -47.57
C GLU A 483 19.35 -22.85 -48.17
N GLN A 484 20.26 -23.35 -47.34
CA GLN A 484 21.37 -24.18 -47.81
C GLN A 484 20.88 -25.49 -48.46
N LYS A 485 19.83 -26.12 -47.92
CA LYS A 485 19.21 -27.30 -48.52
C LYS A 485 18.53 -26.98 -49.86
N LYS A 486 17.85 -25.84 -49.98
CA LYS A 486 17.22 -25.37 -51.23
C LYS A 486 18.28 -25.04 -52.28
N ASN A 487 19.35 -24.34 -51.91
CA ASN A 487 20.45 -24.02 -52.82
C ASN A 487 21.16 -25.28 -53.33
N LYS A 488 21.39 -26.29 -52.47
CA LYS A 488 21.93 -27.59 -52.89
C LYS A 488 20.99 -28.34 -53.85
N ARG A 489 19.67 -28.27 -53.64
CA ARG A 489 18.68 -28.88 -54.53
C ARG A 489 18.56 -28.18 -55.89
N ASN A 490 18.78 -26.86 -55.94
CA ASN A 490 18.75 -26.10 -57.19
C ASN A 490 20.08 -26.17 -57.98
N SER A 491 21.18 -26.56 -57.32
CA SER A 491 22.48 -26.79 -57.94
C SER A 491 22.74 -28.26 -58.32
N SER A 492 21.80 -29.15 -58.01
CA SER A 492 21.76 -30.56 -58.46
C SER A 492 20.80 -30.68 -59.63
#